data_AF-A0A4P6F576-F1
#
_entry.id   AF-A0A4P6F576-F1
#
_cell.length_a   1.000
_cell.length_b   1.000
_cell.length_c   1.000
_cell.angle_alpha   90.00
_cell.angle_beta   90.00
_cell.angle_gamma   90.00
#
_symmetry.space_group_name_H-M   'P 1'
#
loop_
_entity.id
_entity.type
_entity.pdbx_description
1 polymer ?
#
loop_
_entity_poly.entity_id
_entity_poly.type
_entity_poly.pdbx_seq_one_letter_code
_entity_poly.pdbx_strand_id
1 'polypeptide(L)'
;MDRRRAAAVVVVALGALPTSAGCSATASPGAASCVAPEVSAPAGAAPGAQIEVDGRHFFDDCFDTGQAGTPAGTTGMEPVLTVDGVRHDVDLVEPLDADAEGRWTVRLAVPGDLAPGASLRVGVSAHGIDYLSDAVSIVAP
;
A
#
# COMPACT_ATOMS: atom_id res chain seq x y z
N MET A 1 25.14 70.70 -13.36
CA MET A 1 26.05 70.60 -12.20
C MET A 1 25.52 69.47 -11.33
N ASP A 2 25.65 68.22 -11.75
CA ASP A 2 26.81 67.35 -11.56
C ASP A 2 27.30 67.28 -10.11
N ARG A 3 27.01 66.14 -9.47
CA ARG A 3 28.01 65.34 -8.76
C ARG A 3 27.44 63.96 -8.45
N ARG A 4 27.73 63.05 -9.38
CA ARG A 4 27.73 61.61 -9.18
C ARG A 4 28.60 61.27 -7.96
N ARG A 5 28.07 60.47 -7.03
CA ARG A 5 28.89 59.68 -6.11
C ARG A 5 28.43 58.23 -6.23
N ALA A 6 29.18 57.50 -7.03
CA ALA A 6 29.22 56.05 -6.99
C ALA A 6 29.92 55.62 -5.70
N ALA A 7 29.32 54.68 -4.98
CA ALA A 7 30.00 53.82 -4.03
C ALA A 7 29.45 52.42 -4.24
N ALA A 8 30.29 51.56 -4.79
CA ALA A 8 30.12 50.12 -4.81
C ALA A 8 30.07 49.58 -3.37
N VAL A 9 29.56 48.35 -3.18
CA VAL A 9 30.19 47.26 -2.38
C VAL A 9 29.16 46.19 -1.97
N VAL A 10 29.58 44.93 -2.19
CA VAL A 10 29.16 43.64 -1.60
C VAL A 10 27.90 42.96 -2.15
N VAL A 11 28.17 42.13 -3.17
CA VAL A 11 27.58 40.80 -3.37
C VAL A 11 27.96 39.93 -2.16
N VAL A 12 26.99 39.18 -1.60
CA VAL A 12 27.08 37.81 -1.05
C VAL A 12 25.84 37.57 -0.17
N ALA A 13 25.32 36.33 -0.19
CA ALA A 13 24.40 35.71 0.77
C ALA A 13 22.91 35.71 0.38
N LEU A 14 22.42 34.61 -0.20
CA LEU A 14 21.98 33.41 0.54
C LEU A 14 21.49 32.38 -0.49
N GLY A 15 22.15 31.23 -0.56
CA GLY A 15 21.73 30.11 -1.40
C GLY A 15 20.37 29.61 -0.95
N ALA A 16 19.42 29.57 -1.88
CA ALA A 16 18.20 28.81 -1.71
C ALA A 16 18.54 27.31 -1.86
N LEU A 17 18.73 26.63 -0.73
CA LEU A 17 18.71 25.17 -0.68
C LEU A 17 17.25 24.72 -0.64
N PRO A 18 16.71 24.04 -1.65
CA PRO A 18 15.45 23.32 -1.49
C PRO A 18 15.73 22.05 -0.66
N THR A 19 15.55 22.14 0.65
CA THR A 19 15.44 20.97 1.52
C THR A 19 14.07 20.32 1.32
N SER A 20 13.93 19.51 0.27
CA SER A 20 12.90 18.47 0.20
C SER A 20 13.51 17.14 0.65
N ALA A 21 13.91 17.10 1.92
CA ALA A 21 14.21 15.86 2.62
C ALA A 21 12.86 15.22 3.05
N GLY A 22 12.18 14.61 2.09
CA GLY A 22 11.15 13.62 2.36
C GLY A 22 11.81 12.26 2.45
N CYS A 23 12.19 11.85 3.66
CA CYS A 23 12.70 10.52 3.95
C CYS A 23 11.67 9.46 3.55
N SER A 24 12.00 8.64 2.54
CA SER A 24 11.37 7.33 2.35
C SER A 24 12.46 6.27 2.42
N ALA A 25 12.54 5.66 3.61
CA ALA A 25 13.21 4.41 3.99
C ALA A 25 14.52 4.05 3.25
N THR A 26 15.66 4.41 3.84
CA THR A 26 16.90 3.67 3.60
C THR A 26 16.78 2.32 4.31
N ALA A 27 16.40 1.27 3.56
CA ALA A 27 16.56 -0.10 4.02
C ALA A 27 18.06 -0.33 4.29
N SER A 28 18.42 -0.64 5.53
CA SER A 28 19.78 -1.08 5.86
C SER A 28 20.12 -2.33 5.06
N PRO A 29 21.30 -2.42 4.41
CA PRO A 29 21.78 -3.65 3.80
C PRO A 29 22.37 -4.55 4.89
N GLY A 30 21.50 -5.02 5.78
CA GLY A 30 21.71 -6.22 6.57
C GLY A 30 20.79 -7.29 5.97
N ALA A 31 21.24 -8.54 5.89
CA ALA A 31 20.52 -9.63 5.24
C ALA A 31 19.17 -9.98 5.90
N ALA A 32 18.16 -9.14 5.73
CA ALA A 32 16.78 -9.40 6.09
C ALA A 32 16.06 -9.94 4.85
N SER A 33 16.10 -11.25 4.65
CA SER A 33 15.45 -11.92 3.51
C SER A 33 13.95 -12.10 3.73
N CYS A 34 13.29 -11.15 4.40
CA CYS A 34 11.86 -11.16 4.59
C CYS A 34 11.18 -10.80 3.26
N VAL A 35 10.33 -11.69 2.79
CA VAL A 35 9.47 -11.39 1.64
C VAL A 35 8.29 -10.58 2.16
N ALA A 36 8.02 -9.43 1.54
CA ALA A 36 6.89 -8.60 1.93
C ALA A 36 5.56 -9.30 1.59
N PRO A 37 4.49 -9.06 2.37
CA PRO A 37 3.15 -9.53 2.00
C PRO A 37 2.72 -8.98 0.65
N GLU A 38 2.08 -9.83 -0.15
CA GLU A 38 1.59 -9.51 -1.50
C GLU A 38 0.09 -9.76 -1.57
N VAL A 39 -0.66 -8.84 -2.18
CA VAL A 39 -2.09 -9.00 -2.48
C VAL A 39 -2.29 -8.96 -3.98
N SER A 40 -3.03 -9.93 -4.51
CA SER A 40 -3.37 -10.04 -5.93
C SER A 40 -4.88 -10.02 -6.12
N ALA A 41 -5.32 -9.35 -7.18
CA ALA A 41 -6.70 -9.27 -7.61
C ALA A 41 -6.76 -9.26 -9.15
N PRO A 42 -7.92 -9.56 -9.76
CA PRO A 42 -8.10 -9.44 -11.19
C PRO A 42 -7.84 -8.02 -11.68
N ALA A 43 -7.34 -7.86 -12.91
CA ALA A 43 -7.05 -6.53 -13.47
C ALA A 43 -8.31 -5.68 -13.73
N GLY A 44 -9.49 -6.31 -13.83
CA GLY A 44 -10.75 -5.62 -14.00
C GLY A 44 -11.95 -6.40 -13.47
N ALA A 45 -13.02 -5.69 -13.16
CA ALA A 45 -14.25 -6.24 -12.62
C ALA A 45 -15.47 -5.43 -13.07
N ALA A 46 -16.62 -6.09 -13.21
CA ALA A 46 -17.89 -5.40 -13.43
C ALA A 46 -18.50 -4.94 -12.09
N PRO A 47 -19.29 -3.86 -12.05
CA PRO A 47 -20.06 -3.48 -10.87
C PRO A 47 -20.96 -4.63 -10.41
N GLY A 48 -21.00 -4.90 -9.11
CA GLY A 48 -21.81 -5.98 -8.53
C GLY A 48 -21.24 -7.40 -8.72
N ALA A 49 -20.11 -7.55 -9.42
CA ALA A 49 -19.46 -8.85 -9.57
C ALA A 49 -18.83 -9.31 -8.26
N GLN A 50 -18.61 -10.63 -8.14
CA GLN A 50 -17.70 -11.17 -7.12
C GLN A 50 -16.31 -11.34 -7.73
N ILE A 51 -15.30 -10.86 -7.01
CA ILE A 51 -13.89 -11.09 -7.35
C ILE A 51 -13.22 -11.95 -6.28
N GLU A 52 -12.32 -12.81 -6.72
CA GLU A 52 -11.44 -13.57 -5.85
C GLU A 52 -10.16 -12.75 -5.62
N VAL A 53 -9.76 -12.61 -4.36
CA VAL A 53 -8.59 -11.85 -3.92
C VAL A 53 -7.70 -12.80 -3.15
N ASP A 54 -6.42 -12.82 -3.50
CA ASP A 54 -5.43 -13.72 -2.92
C ASP A 54 -4.34 -12.93 -2.20
N GLY A 55 -3.95 -13.40 -1.02
CA GLY A 55 -2.78 -12.91 -0.30
C GLY A 55 -1.69 -13.96 -0.19
N ARG A 56 -0.42 -13.53 -0.18
CA ARG A 56 0.75 -14.38 0.07
C ARG A 56 1.75 -13.68 0.97
N HIS A 57 2.57 -14.47 1.66
CA HIS A 57 3.62 -14.00 2.57
C HIS A 57 3.08 -13.20 3.78
N PHE A 58 1.86 -13.52 4.23
CA PHE A 58 1.27 -12.98 5.45
C PHE A 58 1.64 -13.83 6.66
N PHE A 59 2.72 -13.44 7.34
CA PHE A 59 3.25 -14.09 8.53
C PHE A 59 3.36 -13.10 9.68
N ASP A 60 3.15 -13.57 10.91
CA ASP A 60 3.24 -12.74 12.13
C ASP A 60 4.67 -12.33 12.49
N ASP A 61 5.68 -12.98 11.92
CA ASP A 61 7.08 -12.69 12.18
C ASP A 61 7.95 -13.02 10.95
N CYS A 62 9.21 -12.58 10.98
CA CYS A 62 10.23 -12.94 10.01
C CYS A 62 11.38 -13.70 10.68
N PHE A 63 11.57 -14.95 10.28
CA PHE A 63 12.63 -15.83 10.80
C PHE A 63 13.88 -15.77 9.91
N ASP A 64 14.56 -14.64 9.88
CA ASP A 64 15.75 -14.38 9.05
C ASP A 64 17.09 -14.39 9.82
N THR A 65 17.07 -14.56 11.15
CA THR A 65 18.25 -14.57 12.02
C THR A 65 18.62 -15.95 12.56
N GLY A 66 18.14 -17.01 11.90
CA GLY A 66 18.47 -18.40 12.25
C GLY A 66 17.48 -19.07 13.21
N GLN A 67 16.30 -18.49 13.38
CA GLN A 67 15.18 -19.18 14.04
C GLN A 67 14.79 -20.44 13.25
N ALA A 68 14.32 -21.46 13.97
CA ALA A 68 13.88 -22.72 13.36
C ALA A 68 12.39 -22.64 12.95
N GLY A 69 12.06 -23.28 11.84
CA GLY A 69 10.68 -23.42 11.36
C GLY A 69 10.21 -22.25 10.48
N THR A 70 8.90 -22.24 10.20
CA THR A 70 8.21 -21.14 9.52
C THR A 70 7.42 -20.36 10.57
N PRO A 71 7.42 -19.02 10.51
CA PRO A 71 6.51 -18.20 11.31
C PRO A 71 5.05 -18.64 11.14
N ALA A 72 4.21 -18.35 12.14
CA ALA A 72 2.77 -18.55 12.00
C ALA A 72 2.18 -17.57 10.98
N GLY A 73 1.12 -17.99 10.30
CA GLY A 73 0.34 -17.11 9.42
C GLY A 73 -0.38 -16.02 10.23
N THR A 74 -0.49 -14.82 9.65
CA THR A 74 -1.17 -13.71 10.31
C THR A 74 -2.65 -13.98 10.50
N THR A 75 -3.16 -13.67 11.70
CA THR A 75 -4.57 -13.86 12.06
C THR A 75 -5.27 -12.53 12.33
N GLY A 76 -6.61 -12.53 12.24
CA GLY A 76 -7.42 -11.37 12.57
C GLY A 76 -7.31 -10.22 11.57
N MET A 77 -7.01 -10.51 10.30
CA MET A 77 -6.88 -9.50 9.27
C MET A 77 -8.27 -8.97 8.86
N GLU A 78 -8.38 -7.66 8.71
CA GLU A 78 -9.62 -7.00 8.32
C GLU A 78 -9.62 -6.70 6.82
N PRO A 79 -10.66 -7.04 6.04
CA PRO A 79 -10.69 -6.69 4.63
C PRO A 79 -10.72 -5.17 4.42
N VAL A 80 -10.04 -4.73 3.37
CA VAL A 80 -9.98 -3.34 2.95
C VAL A 80 -10.47 -3.23 1.51
N LEU A 81 -11.41 -2.33 1.28
CA LEU A 81 -11.84 -1.94 -0.05
C LEU A 81 -11.74 -0.43 -0.19
N THR A 82 -11.10 0.03 -1.26
CA THR A 82 -11.02 1.45 -1.58
C THR A 82 -11.45 1.71 -3.02
N VAL A 83 -12.25 2.75 -3.22
CA VAL A 83 -12.72 3.22 -4.53
C VAL A 83 -12.28 4.65 -4.69
N ASP A 84 -11.48 4.92 -5.74
CA ASP A 84 -10.93 6.24 -6.03
C ASP A 84 -10.23 6.88 -4.81
N GLY A 85 -9.60 6.05 -3.98
CA GLY A 85 -8.90 6.45 -2.75
C GLY A 85 -9.76 6.61 -1.50
N VAL A 86 -11.08 6.41 -1.61
CA VAL A 86 -12.02 6.43 -0.48
C VAL A 86 -12.21 5.01 0.06
N ARG A 87 -12.08 4.81 1.37
CA ARG A 87 -12.32 3.51 2.01
C ARG A 87 -13.82 3.23 2.11
N HIS A 88 -14.20 1.99 1.83
CA HIS A 88 -15.55 1.48 1.97
C HIS A 88 -15.56 0.32 2.96
N ASP A 89 -16.67 0.19 3.68
CA ASP A 89 -16.89 -0.94 4.55
C ASP A 89 -17.13 -2.21 3.73
N VAL A 90 -16.55 -3.31 4.19
CA VAL A 90 -16.71 -4.63 3.60
C VAL A 90 -17.46 -5.47 4.62
N ASP A 91 -18.64 -5.96 4.23
CA ASP A 91 -19.40 -6.88 5.05
C ASP A 91 -18.73 -8.27 5.02
N LEU A 92 -17.93 -8.55 6.04
CA LEU A 92 -17.35 -9.86 6.28
C LEU A 92 -17.77 -10.35 7.67
N VAL A 93 -18.21 -11.60 7.76
CA VAL A 93 -18.77 -12.17 8.98
C VAL A 93 -17.68 -12.56 9.99
N GLU A 94 -16.48 -12.89 9.50
CA GLU A 94 -15.35 -13.34 10.31
C GLU A 94 -14.06 -12.69 9.80
N PRO A 95 -13.07 -12.41 10.68
CA PRO A 95 -11.75 -11.96 10.25
C PRO A 95 -11.07 -12.95 9.29
N LEU A 96 -10.17 -12.44 8.44
CA LEU A 96 -9.36 -13.28 7.55
C LEU A 96 -8.09 -13.74 8.25
N ASP A 97 -7.79 -15.03 8.13
CA ASP A 97 -6.58 -15.64 8.65
C ASP A 97 -5.75 -16.22 7.49
N ALA A 98 -4.44 -16.03 7.56
CA ALA A 98 -3.50 -16.71 6.68
C ALA A 98 -3.23 -18.13 7.18
N ASP A 99 -3.08 -19.07 6.25
CA ASP A 99 -2.69 -20.44 6.55
C ASP A 99 -1.20 -20.56 6.99
N ALA A 100 -0.75 -21.79 7.23
CA ALA A 100 0.63 -22.06 7.65
C ALA A 100 1.67 -21.70 6.58
N GLU A 101 1.23 -21.52 5.34
CA GLU A 101 2.03 -21.08 4.20
C GLU A 101 1.96 -19.56 3.99
N GLY A 102 1.27 -18.83 4.88
CA GLY A 102 1.11 -17.39 4.84
C GLY A 102 0.19 -16.93 3.70
N ARG A 103 -0.79 -17.77 3.33
CA ARG A 103 -1.73 -17.51 2.23
C ARG A 103 -3.16 -17.37 2.73
N TRP A 104 -3.94 -16.58 2.02
CA TRP A 104 -5.38 -16.50 2.21
C TRP A 104 -6.06 -16.22 0.87
N THR A 105 -7.33 -16.60 0.77
CA THR A 105 -8.18 -16.30 -0.39
C THR A 105 -9.55 -15.89 0.11
N VAL A 106 -10.10 -14.80 -0.42
CA VAL A 106 -11.45 -14.32 -0.10
C VAL A 106 -12.19 -13.91 -1.36
N ARG A 107 -13.52 -14.06 -1.35
CA ARG A 107 -14.39 -13.52 -2.39
C ARG A 107 -15.04 -12.25 -1.90
N LEU A 108 -14.80 -11.14 -2.58
CA LEU A 108 -15.38 -9.84 -2.27
C LEU A 108 -16.40 -9.44 -3.32
N ALA A 109 -17.51 -8.87 -2.88
CA ALA A 109 -18.47 -8.23 -3.76
C ALA A 109 -17.96 -6.83 -4.13
N VAL A 110 -17.90 -6.56 -5.43
CA VAL A 110 -17.66 -5.22 -5.96
C VAL A 110 -18.96 -4.42 -5.80
N PRO A 111 -18.92 -3.18 -5.26
CA PRO A 111 -20.11 -2.35 -5.18
C PRO A 111 -20.81 -2.20 -6.53
N GLY A 112 -22.15 -2.30 -6.51
CA GLY A 112 -22.97 -2.33 -7.73
C GLY A 112 -23.17 -0.97 -8.40
N ASP A 113 -22.86 0.10 -7.69
CA ASP A 113 -23.06 1.50 -8.08
C ASP A 113 -21.79 2.15 -8.66
N LEU A 114 -20.71 1.39 -8.83
CA LEU A 114 -19.48 1.90 -9.42
C LEU A 114 -19.63 2.24 -10.89
N ALA A 115 -19.15 3.43 -11.28
CA ALA A 115 -19.09 3.83 -12.67
C ALA A 115 -17.95 3.09 -13.40
N PRO A 116 -18.11 2.76 -14.70
CA PRO A 116 -16.99 2.31 -15.52
C PRO A 116 -15.83 3.31 -15.48
N GLY A 117 -14.62 2.80 -15.32
CA GLY A 117 -13.40 3.60 -15.18
C GLY A 117 -13.03 3.97 -13.75
N ALA A 118 -13.87 3.69 -12.75
CA ALA A 118 -13.50 3.83 -11.34
C ALA A 118 -12.30 2.93 -11.00
N SER A 119 -11.44 3.39 -10.08
CA SER A 119 -10.28 2.66 -9.61
C SER A 119 -10.59 1.97 -8.29
N LEU A 120 -10.67 0.64 -8.31
CA LEU A 120 -10.86 -0.19 -7.13
C LEU A 120 -9.51 -0.74 -6.65
N ARG A 121 -9.25 -0.73 -5.34
CA ARG A 121 -8.19 -1.54 -4.74
C ARG A 121 -8.77 -2.33 -3.59
N VAL A 122 -8.33 -3.57 -3.45
CA VAL A 122 -8.79 -4.51 -2.43
C VAL A 122 -7.59 -5.09 -1.68
N GLY A 123 -7.80 -5.51 -0.45
CA GLY A 123 -6.76 -6.15 0.33
C GLY A 123 -7.15 -6.32 1.78
N VAL A 124 -6.18 -6.23 2.68
CA VAL A 124 -6.37 -6.47 4.11
C VAL A 124 -5.59 -5.48 4.97
N SER A 125 -6.08 -5.22 6.17
CA SER A 125 -5.42 -4.48 7.23
C SER A 125 -4.96 -5.47 8.29
N ALA A 126 -3.67 -5.42 8.63
CA ALA A 126 -3.10 -6.22 9.70
C ALA A 126 -2.21 -5.32 10.56
N HIS A 127 -2.40 -5.36 11.88
CA HIS A 127 -1.64 -4.54 12.84
C HIS A 127 -1.61 -3.03 12.52
N GLY A 128 -2.68 -2.52 11.88
CA GLY A 128 -2.79 -1.11 11.48
C GLY A 128 -2.06 -0.74 10.19
N ILE A 129 -1.61 -1.73 9.40
CA ILE A 129 -0.99 -1.55 8.08
C ILE A 129 -1.95 -2.11 7.02
N ASP A 130 -2.28 -1.30 6.03
CA ASP A 130 -3.08 -1.73 4.87
C ASP A 130 -2.17 -2.31 3.77
N TYR A 131 -2.44 -3.55 3.38
CA TYR A 131 -1.83 -4.25 2.27
C TYR A 131 -2.85 -4.32 1.14
N LEU A 132 -2.60 -3.59 0.04
CA LEU A 132 -3.54 -3.43 -1.06
C LEU A 132 -3.01 -4.07 -2.34
N SER A 133 -3.93 -4.57 -3.15
CA SER A 133 -3.68 -4.99 -4.52
C SER A 133 -3.26 -3.82 -5.40
N ASP A 134 -2.79 -4.15 -6.61
CA ASP A 134 -2.82 -3.22 -7.73
C ASP A 134 -4.26 -2.74 -8.02
N ALA A 135 -4.37 -1.64 -8.76
CA ALA A 135 -5.66 -1.08 -9.14
C ALA A 135 -6.42 -2.01 -10.09
N VAL A 136 -7.64 -2.37 -9.69
CA VAL A 136 -8.65 -3.07 -10.47
C VAL A 136 -9.48 -2.03 -11.21
N SER A 137 -9.55 -2.12 -12.53
CA SER A 137 -10.37 -1.21 -13.34
C SER A 137 -11.82 -1.68 -13.39
N ILE A 138 -12.76 -0.81 -13.05
CA ILE A 138 -14.19 -1.13 -13.24
C ILE A 138 -14.53 -1.05 -14.72
N VAL A 139 -14.98 -2.16 -15.29
CA VAL A 139 -15.37 -2.28 -16.70
C VAL A 139 -16.88 -2.28 -16.85
N ALA A 140 -17.37 -1.83 -18.01
CA ALA A 140 -18.78 -1.97 -18.35
C ALA A 140 -19.17 -3.47 -18.37
N PRO A 141 -20.41 -3.81 -17.95
CA PRO A 141 -20.90 -5.18 -17.94
C PRO A 141 -20.99 -5.80 -19.35
#